data_AF-A0A4P5QSM6-F1
#
_entry.id   AF-A0A4P5QSM6-F1
#
_cell.length_a   1.000
_cell.length_b   1.000
_cell.length_c   1.000
_cell.angle_alpha   90.00
_cell.angle_beta   90.00
_cell.angle_gamma   90.00
#
_symmetry.space_group_name_H-M   'P 1'
#
loop_
_entity.id
_entity.type
_entity.pdbx_description
1 polymer ?
#
loop_
_entity_poly.entity_id
_entity_poly.type
_entity_poly.pdbx_seq_one_letter_code
_entity_poly.pdbx_strand_id
1 'polypeptide(L)' 'MSTLAEIEFAVDALPLPQQKELFQHLAERLNARAEPKRRLPLVPATGSPITQTEIDDALDSD' A
#
# COMPACT_ATOMS: atom_id res chain seq x y z
N MET A 1 11.29 14.42 26.67
CA MET A 1 11.36 12.96 26.75
C MET A 1 11.24 12.43 25.33
N SER A 2 12.18 11.59 24.88
CA SER A 2 12.12 11.00 23.54
C SER A 2 11.39 9.67 23.64
N THR A 3 10.17 9.62 23.12
CA THR A 3 9.30 8.45 23.21
C THR A 3 9.90 7.21 22.55
N LEU A 4 10.80 7.40 21.56
CA LEU A 4 11.50 6.29 20.91
C LEU A 4 12.49 5.62 21.86
N ALA A 5 13.26 6.42 22.61
CA ALA A 5 14.25 5.89 23.55
C ALA A 5 13.59 5.10 24.70
N GLU A 6 12.40 5.52 25.13
CA GLU A 6 11.61 4.82 26.16
C GLU A 6 11.11 3.45 25.64
N ILE A 7 10.73 3.38 24.36
CA ILE A 7 10.30 2.14 23.72
C ILE A 7 11.50 1.19 23.54
N GLU A 8 12.64 1.68 23.07
CA GLU A 8 13.87 0.89 22.92
C GLU A 8 14.28 0.28 24.27
N PHE A 9 14.31 1.09 25.32
CA PHE A 9 14.61 0.63 26.67
C PHE A 9 13.62 -0.45 27.17
N ALA A 10 12.33 -0.28 26.91
CA ALA A 10 11.32 -1.27 27.29
C ALA A 10 11.49 -2.59 26.54
N VAL A 11 11.90 -2.56 25.26
CA VAL A 11 12.16 -3.75 24.45
C VAL A 11 13.42 -4.46 24.93
N ASP A 12 14.49 -3.72 25.21
CA ASP A 12 15.76 -4.27 25.70
C ASP A 12 15.62 -4.96 27.06
N ALA A 13 14.67 -4.51 27.88
CA ALA A 13 14.35 -5.12 29.18
C ALA A 13 13.62 -6.48 29.07
N LEU A 14 13.09 -6.84 27.90
CA LEU A 14 12.37 -8.11 27.71
C LEU A 14 13.35 -9.29 27.60
N PRO A 15 12.97 -10.50 28.06
CA PRO A 15 13.71 -11.72 27.76
C PRO A 15 13.86 -11.95 26.25
N LEU A 16 14.99 -12.51 25.82
CA LEU A 16 15.29 -12.78 24.40
C LEU A 16 14.16 -13.48 23.62
N PRO A 17 13.43 -14.48 24.17
CA PRO A 17 12.29 -15.08 23.46
C PRO A 17 11.18 -14.06 23.14
N GLN A 18 10.86 -13.20 24.10
CA GLN A 18 9.80 -12.21 23.97
C GLN A 18 10.20 -11.08 23.01
N GLN A 19 11.47 -10.69 22.99
CA GLN A 19 11.99 -9.75 22.00
C GLN A 19 11.82 -10.29 20.57
N LYS A 20 12.17 -11.58 20.35
CA LYS A 20 12.04 -12.23 19.04
C LYS A 20 10.59 -12.28 18.57
N GLU A 21 9.68 -12.69 19.45
CA GLU A 21 8.24 -12.73 19.14
C GLU A 21 7.70 -11.33 18.82
N LEU A 22 8.09 -10.31 19.58
CA LEU A 22 7.68 -8.94 19.35
C LEU A 22 8.16 -8.43 17.98
N PHE A 23 9.44 -8.64 17.64
CA PHE A 23 9.98 -8.23 16.35
C PHE A 23 9.33 -8.97 15.18
N GLN A 24 9.06 -10.28 15.32
CA GLN A 24 8.34 -11.05 14.31
C GLN A 24 6.93 -10.51 14.10
N HIS A 25 6.18 -10.29 15.18
CA HIS A 25 4.82 -9.75 15.12
C HIS A 25 4.78 -8.35 14.48
N LEU A 26 5.76 -7.49 14.78
CA LEU A 26 5.88 -6.17 14.18
C LEU A 26 6.20 -6.25 12.69
N ALA A 27 7.11 -7.13 12.28
CA ALA A 27 7.44 -7.37 10.88
C ALA A 27 6.21 -7.85 10.09
N GLU A 28 5.45 -8.81 10.63
CA GLU A 28 4.19 -9.29 10.04
C GLU A 28 3.18 -8.15 9.88
N ARG A 29 3.00 -7.31 10.90
CA ARG A 29 2.08 -6.17 10.82
C ARG A 29 2.49 -5.14 9.78
N LEU A 30 3.77 -4.86 9.67
CA LEU A 30 4.29 -3.93 8.65
C LEU A 30 4.06 -4.49 7.24
N ASN A 31 4.31 -5.79 7.04
CA ASN A 31 4.06 -6.47 5.77
C ASN A 31 2.56 -6.55 5.43
N ALA A 32 1.70 -6.83 6.40
CA ALA A 32 0.25 -6.85 6.21
C ALA A 32 -0.32 -5.46 5.85
N ARG A 33 0.29 -4.39 6.37
CA ARG A 33 -0.07 -3.01 6.03
C ARG A 33 0.44 -2.59 4.65
N ALA A 34 1.48 -3.26 4.14
CA ALA A 34 2.09 -3.01 2.84
C ALA A 34 1.28 -3.57 1.65
N GLU A 35 0.12 -4.19 1.87
CA GLU A 35 -0.90 -4.30 0.84
C GLU A 35 -1.85 -3.09 0.90
N PRO A 36 -1.55 -1.96 0.21
CA PRO A 36 -2.62 -1.10 -0.19
C PRO A 36 -3.47 -1.93 -1.16
N LYS A 37 -4.60 -2.44 -0.69
CA LYS A 37 -5.72 -2.78 -1.57
C LYS A 37 -6.16 -1.49 -2.26
N ARG A 38 -5.37 -0.99 -3.21
CA ARG A 38 -5.86 -0.19 -4.33
C ARG A 38 -6.62 -1.16 -5.22
N ARG A 39 -7.72 -1.71 -4.69
CA ARG A 39 -8.81 -2.16 -5.51
C ARG A 39 -9.40 -0.85 -6.01
N LEU A 40 -8.88 -0.39 -7.15
CA LEU A 40 -9.60 0.60 -7.94
C LEU A 40 -11.04 0.09 -8.02
N PRO A 41 -12.04 0.90 -7.69
CA PRO A 41 -13.42 0.49 -7.92
C PRO A 41 -13.50 0.01 -9.37
N LEU A 42 -14.12 -1.15 -9.57
CA LEU A 42 -14.44 -1.64 -10.91
C LEU A 42 -15.50 -0.69 -11.47
N VAL A 43 -15.07 0.50 -11.92
CA VAL A 43 -15.94 1.45 -12.59
C VAL A 43 -16.27 0.77 -13.92
N PRO A 44 -17.55 0.47 -14.20
CA PRO A 44 -17.92 0.01 -15.53
C PRO A 44 -17.42 1.06 -16.52
N ALA A 45 -16.79 0.66 -17.61
CA ALA A 45 -16.40 1.60 -18.65
C ALA A 45 -17.65 2.37 -19.10
N THR A 46 -17.80 3.62 -18.65
CA THR A 46 -18.96 4.47 -18.96
C THR A 46 -18.85 5.14 -20.31
N GLY A 47 -17.75 4.89 -21.04
CA GLY A 47 -17.52 5.39 -22.39
C GLY A 47 -17.81 4.32 -23.42
N SER A 48 -18.39 4.72 -24.56
CA SER A 48 -18.34 3.93 -25.78
C SER A 48 -16.87 3.69 -26.15
N PRO A 49 -16.49 2.49 -26.62
CA PRO A 49 -15.16 2.26 -27.15
C PRO A 49 -14.94 3.18 -28.36
N ILE A 50 -13.88 3.97 -28.31
CA ILE A 50 -13.48 4.84 -29.42
C ILE A 50 -13.15 3.94 -30.62
N THR A 51 -13.78 4.22 -31.75
CA THR A 51 -13.57 3.50 -33.00
C THR A 51 -12.41 4.13 -33.79
N GLN A 52 -11.75 3.33 -34.64
CA GLN A 52 -10.67 3.83 -35.50
C GLN A 52 -11.15 5.00 -36.39
N THR A 53 -12.40 4.95 -36.84
CA THR A 53 -13.02 6.00 -37.64
C THR A 53 -13.12 7.34 -36.91
N GLU A 54 -13.46 7.35 -35.62
CA GLU A 54 -13.49 8.58 -34.81
C GLU A 54 -12.09 9.18 -34.59
N ILE A 55 -11.05 8.34 -34.61
CA ILE A 55 -9.65 8.77 -34.53
C ILE A 55 -9.25 9.44 -35.84
N ASP A 56 -9.55 8.79 -36.97
CA ASP A 56 -9.20 9.28 -38.30
C ASP A 56 -9.93 10.61 -38.61
N ASP A 57 -11.24 10.71 -38.30
CA ASP A 57 -12.04 11.95 -38.48
C ASP A 57 -11.51 13.13 -37.64
N ALA A 58 -10.99 12.87 -36.45
CA ALA A 58 -10.41 13.91 -35.58
C ALA A 58 -9.04 14.38 -36.06
N LEU A 59 -8.30 13.52 -36.77
CA LEU A 59 -6.99 13.84 -37.34
C LEU A 59 -7.09 14.58 -38.69
N ASP A 60 -8.20 14.38 -39.41
CA ASP A 60 -8.49 15.04 -40.69
C ASP A 60 -9.09 16.45 -40.54
N SER A 61 -9.32 16.91 -39.31
CA SER A 61 -9.95 18.21 -39.01
C SER A 61 -8.98 19.39 -38.79
N ASP A 62 -7.73 19.30 -39.25
CA ASP A 62 -6.70 20.37 -39.15
C ASP A 62 -6.50 21.15 -40.47
#